data_AF-G5R0C2-F1
#
_entry.id   AF-G5R0C2-F1
#
_cell.length_a   1.000
_cell.length_b   1.000
_cell.length_c   1.000
_cell.angle_alpha   90.00
_cell.angle_beta   90.00
_cell.angle_gamma   90.00
#
_symmetry.space_group_name_H-M   'P 1'
#
loop_
_entity.id
_entity.type
_entity.pdbx_description
1 polymer ?
#
loop_
_entity_poly.entity_id
_entity_poly.type
_entity_poly.pdbx_seq_one_letter_code
_entity_poly.pdbx_strand_id
1 'polypeptide(L)'
;MGQGEDGIAKTPQWASHITGIPADRIIKLAREIGSVKPAYICQGWGPQRQANGEQTARAIAMLPILTGNVGIHGGNSGAKANLNAL
;
A
#
# COMPACT_ATOMS: atom_id res chain seq x y z
N MET A 1 13.46 -8.39 -1.51
CA MET A 1 13.99 -9.69 -1.97
C MET A 1 14.59 -10.53 -0.83
N GLY A 2 14.07 -10.47 0.40
CA GLY A 2 14.63 -11.26 1.52
C GLY A 2 16.02 -10.84 1.99
N GLN A 3 16.48 -9.66 1.60
CA GLN A 3 17.79 -9.10 1.94
C GLN A 3 17.74 -8.18 3.17
N GLY A 4 16.62 -8.19 3.90
CA GLY A 4 16.46 -7.41 5.13
C GLY A 4 16.98 -8.18 6.35
N GLU A 5 16.96 -7.54 7.51
CA GLU A 5 17.43 -8.12 8.77
C GLU A 5 16.72 -9.43 9.15
N ASP A 6 15.46 -9.59 8.74
CA ASP A 6 14.67 -10.81 9.00
C ASP A 6 14.96 -11.96 8.02
N GLY A 7 15.74 -11.73 6.96
CA GLY A 7 16.05 -12.73 5.93
C GLY A 7 14.85 -13.25 5.14
N ILE A 8 13.65 -12.68 5.33
CA ILE A 8 12.40 -13.24 4.79
C ILE A 8 11.97 -12.48 3.54
N ALA A 9 11.88 -13.20 2.43
CA ALA A 9 11.31 -12.64 1.21
C ALA A 9 9.81 -12.36 1.38
N LYS A 10 9.42 -11.08 1.29
CA LYS A 10 8.03 -10.61 1.34
C LYS A 10 7.31 -10.86 0.01
N THR A 11 7.15 -12.13 -0.35
CA THR A 11 6.49 -12.58 -1.57
C THR A 11 4.96 -12.57 -1.43
N PRO A 12 4.19 -12.66 -2.54
CA PRO A 12 2.74 -12.83 -2.47
C PRO A 12 2.30 -14.08 -1.70
N GLN A 13 3.04 -15.19 -1.81
CA GLN A 13 2.76 -16.44 -1.08
C GLN A 13 2.96 -16.25 0.42
N TRP A 14 4.04 -15.54 0.82
CA TRP A 14 4.28 -15.18 2.22
C TRP A 14 3.13 -14.31 2.77
N ALA A 15 2.73 -13.27 2.02
CA ALA A 15 1.64 -12.40 2.45
C ALA A 15 0.28 -13.13 2.50
N SER A 16 0.06 -14.09 1.58
CA SER A 16 -1.14 -14.90 1.52
C SER A 16 -1.32 -15.75 2.78
N HIS A 17 -0.24 -16.40 3.24
CA HIS A 17 -0.25 -17.20 4.46
C HIS A 17 -0.62 -16.37 5.70
N ILE A 18 -0.16 -15.12 5.80
CA ILE A 18 -0.40 -14.25 6.96
C ILE A 18 -1.79 -13.61 6.91
N THR A 19 -2.20 -13.12 5.75
CA THR A 19 -3.43 -12.31 5.61
C THR A 19 -4.67 -13.14 5.30
N GLY A 20 -4.50 -14.39 4.86
CA GLY A 20 -5.57 -15.23 4.32
C GLY A 20 -6.04 -14.80 2.93
N ILE A 21 -5.45 -13.77 2.33
CA ILE A 21 -5.81 -13.30 0.98
C ILE A 21 -5.09 -14.19 -0.05
N PRO A 22 -5.78 -14.72 -1.07
CA PRO A 22 -5.13 -15.50 -2.13
C PRO A 22 -3.97 -14.75 -2.82
N ALA A 23 -2.85 -15.44 -3.08
CA ALA A 23 -1.65 -14.82 -3.64
C ALA A 23 -1.89 -14.17 -5.03
N ASP A 24 -2.75 -14.76 -5.85
CA ASP A 24 -3.20 -14.23 -7.14
C ASP A 24 -3.95 -12.90 -6.98
N ARG A 25 -4.79 -12.77 -5.95
CA ARG A 25 -5.49 -11.52 -5.60
C ARG A 25 -4.52 -10.41 -5.20
N ILE A 26 -3.47 -10.73 -4.44
CA ILE A 26 -2.40 -9.79 -4.07
C ILE A 26 -1.66 -9.32 -5.33
N ILE A 27 -1.26 -10.25 -6.20
CA ILE A 27 -0.57 -9.94 -7.46
C ILE A 27 -1.45 -9.08 -8.37
N LYS A 28 -2.73 -9.43 -8.52
CA LYS A 28 -3.68 -8.70 -9.34
C LYS A 28 -3.81 -7.25 -8.86
N LEU A 29 -4.04 -7.05 -7.56
CA LEU A 29 -4.15 -5.70 -7.00
C LEU A 29 -2.85 -4.89 -7.18
N ALA A 30 -1.68 -5.50 -6.97
CA ALA A 30 -0.40 -4.84 -7.19
C ALA A 30 -0.22 -4.38 -8.66
N ARG A 31 -0.64 -5.22 -9.62
CA ARG A 31 -0.62 -4.86 -11.05
C ARG A 31 -1.63 -3.76 -11.39
N GLU A 32 -2.83 -3.81 -10.83
CA GLU A 32 -3.84 -2.75 -10.98
C GLU A 32 -3.29 -1.41 -10.46
N ILE A 33 -2.75 -1.38 -9.24
CA ILE A 33 -2.12 -0.19 -8.65
C ILE A 33 -0.96 0.34 -9.51
N GLY A 34 -0.11 -0.55 -10.02
CA GLY A 34 1.05 -0.16 -10.83
C GLY A 34 0.73 0.28 -12.27
N SER A 35 -0.46 -0.07 -12.79
CA SER A 35 -0.85 0.22 -14.18
C SER A 35 -1.86 1.37 -14.30
N VAL A 36 -2.64 1.63 -13.27
CA VAL A 36 -3.64 2.71 -13.24
C VAL A 36 -2.93 4.06 -13.01
N LYS A 37 -3.26 5.06 -13.85
CA LYS A 37 -2.78 6.44 -13.73
C LYS A 37 -3.93 7.43 -14.02
N PRO A 38 -4.33 8.28 -13.06
CA PRO A 38 -3.85 8.34 -11.68
C PRO A 38 -4.49 7.24 -10.79
N ALA A 39 -3.73 6.71 -9.84
CA ALA A 39 -4.23 5.86 -8.76
C ALA A 39 -4.32 6.65 -7.45
N TYR A 40 -5.51 6.67 -6.85
CA TYR A 40 -5.76 7.30 -5.56
C TYR A 40 -5.83 6.23 -4.46
N ILE A 41 -4.86 6.25 -3.53
CA ILE A 41 -4.72 5.24 -2.48
C ILE A 41 -4.80 5.94 -1.13
N CYS A 42 -5.92 5.85 -0.41
CA CYS A 42 -6.05 6.48 0.91
C CYS A 42 -6.33 5.46 2.01
N GLN A 43 -5.74 5.66 3.19
CA GLN A 43 -6.12 4.95 4.40
C GLN A 43 -7.03 5.78 5.32
N GLY A 44 -7.87 5.09 6.08
CA GLY A 44 -8.54 5.65 7.25
C GLY A 44 -7.64 5.66 8.49
N TRP A 45 -8.24 5.72 9.68
CA TRP A 45 -7.52 5.69 10.96
C TRP A 45 -7.31 4.29 11.54
N GLY A 46 -7.93 3.27 10.92
CA GLY A 46 -7.86 1.89 11.40
C GLY A 46 -6.42 1.35 11.46
N PRO A 47 -5.60 1.51 10.40
CA PRO A 47 -4.24 0.97 10.37
C PRO A 47 -3.33 1.50 11.48
N GLN A 48 -3.46 2.77 11.88
CA GLN A 48 -2.62 3.38 12.93
C GLN A 48 -2.97 2.92 14.36
N ARG A 49 -4.13 2.30 14.58
CA ARG A 49 -4.61 1.90 15.92
C ARG A 49 -4.14 0.51 16.33
N GLN A 50 -2.88 0.21 16.01
CA GLN A 50 -2.25 -1.09 16.23
C GLN A 50 -0.81 -0.82 16.68
N ALA A 51 -0.18 -1.77 17.40
CA ALA A 51 1.19 -1.61 17.90
C ALA A 51 2.20 -1.23 16.79
N ASN A 52 2.02 -1.79 15.59
CA ASN A 52 2.86 -1.52 14.42
C ASN A 52 2.24 -0.49 13.45
N GLY A 53 1.30 0.33 13.92
CA GLY A 53 0.46 1.16 13.06
C GLY A 53 1.21 2.20 12.23
N GLU A 54 2.32 2.72 12.75
CA GLU A 54 3.21 3.63 12.01
C GLU A 54 3.84 2.94 10.79
N GLN A 55 4.27 1.69 10.94
CA GLN A 55 4.85 0.90 9.85
C GLN A 55 3.81 0.63 8.77
N THR A 56 2.58 0.28 9.17
CA THR A 56 1.48 0.06 8.24
C THR A 56 1.13 1.35 7.47
N ALA A 57 1.06 2.49 8.17
CA ALA A 57 0.80 3.77 7.53
C ALA A 57 1.87 4.17 6.52
N ARG A 58 3.15 3.97 6.86
CA ARG A 58 4.28 4.17 5.93
C ARG A 58 4.18 3.25 4.71
N ALA A 59 3.90 1.96 4.91
CA ALA A 59 3.80 1.00 3.82
C ALA A 59 2.71 1.40 2.82
N ILE A 60 1.57 1.91 3.29
CA ILE A 60 0.48 2.41 2.43
C ILE A 60 0.92 3.65 1.65
N ALA A 61 1.61 4.60 2.31
CA ALA A 61 2.12 5.81 1.66
C ALA A 61 3.20 5.54 0.60
N MET A 62 3.96 4.46 0.74
CA MET A 62 4.94 4.05 -0.28
C MET A 62 4.29 3.65 -1.61
N LEU A 63 3.04 3.20 -1.63
CA LEU A 63 2.38 2.77 -2.87
C LEU A 63 2.24 3.92 -3.90
N PRO A 64 1.63 5.08 -3.57
CA PRO A 64 1.57 6.20 -4.52
C PRO A 64 2.94 6.80 -4.82
N ILE A 65 3.90 6.73 -3.89
CA ILE A 65 5.29 7.16 -4.14
C ILE A 65 5.93 6.29 -5.23
N LEU A 66 5.90 4.97 -5.07
CA LEU A 66 6.52 4.02 -6.00
C LEU A 66 5.84 4.00 -7.38
N THR A 67 4.57 4.38 -7.44
CA THR A 67 3.77 4.38 -8.68
C THR A 67 3.69 5.75 -9.36
N GLY A 68 4.30 6.79 -8.78
CA GLY A 68 4.32 8.14 -9.38
C GLY A 68 2.99 8.89 -9.29
N ASN A 69 2.19 8.60 -8.27
CA ASN A 69 0.87 9.22 -8.05
C ASN A 69 0.89 10.42 -7.08
N VAL A 70 2.06 10.79 -6.57
CA VAL A 70 2.23 11.96 -5.70
C VAL A 70 2.33 13.24 -6.54
N GLY A 71 1.54 14.25 -6.20
CA GLY A 71 1.63 15.59 -6.81
C GLY A 71 0.94 15.74 -8.17
N ILE A 72 0.21 14.73 -8.63
CA ILE A 72 -0.55 14.77 -9.89
C ILE A 72 -2.05 14.92 -9.64
N HIS A 73 -2.77 15.53 -10.59
CA HIS A 73 -4.23 15.62 -10.53
C HIS A 73 -4.87 14.22 -10.51
N GLY A 74 -5.76 13.98 -9.55
CA GLY A 74 -6.40 12.68 -9.31
C GLY A 74 -5.54 11.64 -8.57
N GLY A 75 -4.27 11.96 -8.25
CA GLY A 75 -3.42 11.15 -7.38
C GLY A 75 -3.46 11.59 -5.91
N ASN A 76 -2.67 10.95 -5.04
CA ASN A 76 -2.52 11.36 -3.65
C ASN A 76 -1.19 10.87 -3.02
N SER A 77 -0.95 11.21 -1.75
CA SER A 77 0.27 10.84 -1.01
C SER A 77 0.15 9.55 -0.17
N GLY A 78 -1.01 8.89 -0.16
CA GLY A 78 -1.29 7.80 0.79
C GLY A 78 -1.95 8.24 2.08
N ALA A 79 -1.96 9.55 2.35
CA ALA A 79 -2.65 10.13 3.50
C ALA A 79 -4.17 10.05 3.34
N LYS A 80 -4.88 10.27 4.45
CA LYS A 80 -6.34 10.38 4.46
C LYS A 80 -6.78 11.47 3.49
N ALA A 81 -7.85 11.21 2.74
CA ALA A 81 -8.53 12.22 1.95
C ALA A 81 -8.96 13.41 2.84
N ASN A 82 -8.62 14.63 2.45
CA ASN A 82 -9.18 15.82 3.07
C ASN A 82 -10.62 15.97 2.56
N LEU A 83 -11.60 15.92 3.47
CA LEU A 83 -13.03 16.06 3.10
C LEU A 83 -13.37 17.44 2.54
N ASN A 84 -12.49 18.43 2.68
CA ASN A 84 -12.67 19.79 2.15
C ASN A 84 -11.97 20.03 0.80
N ALA A 85 -11.49 18.96 0.14
CA ALA A 85 -10.78 19.05 -1.14
C ALA A 85 -11.63 18.56 -2.35
N LEU A 86 -12.95 18.50 -2.18
CA LEU A 86 -13.94 18.33 -3.26
C LEU A 86 -14.58 19.68 -3.59
#